data_AF-A0A2P8QUE9-F1
#
_entry.id   AF-A0A2P8QUE9-F1
#
_cell.length_a   1.000
_cell.length_b   1.000
_cell.length_c   1.000
_cell.angle_alpha   90.00
_cell.angle_beta   90.00
_cell.angle_gamma   90.00
#
_symmetry.space_group_name_H-M   'P 1'
#
loop_
_entity.id
_entity.type
_entity.pdbx_description
1 polymer ?
#
loop_
_entity_poly.entity_id
_entity_poly.type
_entity_poly.pdbx_seq_one_letter_code
_entity_poly.pdbx_strand_id
1 'polypeptide(L)'
;MKSINISLPDAMRAYVEEQVANGSYSTISEYFRELVRQDRGRKAQERLEALLLEGLASGQETPITAQDWQDIRQTVRERITN
;
A
#
# COMPACT_ATOMS: atom_id res chain seq x y z
N MET A 1 -12.88 -14.60 -12.63
CA MET A 1 -11.55 -13.94 -12.57
C MET A 1 -11.12 -13.58 -13.98
N LYS A 2 -10.34 -12.51 -14.16
CA LYS A 2 -9.66 -12.23 -15.44
C LYS A 2 -8.28 -12.89 -15.43
N SER A 3 -7.86 -13.45 -16.57
CA SER A 3 -6.54 -14.06 -16.74
C SER A 3 -5.51 -13.02 -17.17
N ILE A 4 -4.26 -13.23 -16.75
CA ILE A 4 -3.08 -12.48 -17.20
C ILE A 4 -2.08 -13.53 -17.68
N ASN A 5 -1.56 -13.38 -18.90
CA ASN A 5 -0.51 -14.23 -19.44
C ASN A 5 0.83 -13.54 -19.25
N ILE A 6 1.80 -14.25 -18.68
CA ILE A 6 3.13 -13.72 -18.38
C ILE A 6 4.15 -14.72 -18.90
N SER A 7 5.06 -14.25 -19.76
CA SER A 7 6.22 -15.04 -20.20
C SER A 7 7.36 -14.79 -19.21
N LEU A 8 7.98 -15.88 -18.74
CA LEU A 8 9.10 -15.85 -17.81
C LEU A 8 10.31 -16.53 -18.44
N PRO A 9 11.53 -16.02 -18.23
CA PRO A 9 12.76 -16.76 -18.49
C PRO A 9 12.79 -18.08 -17.72
N ASP A 10 13.47 -19.09 -18.25
CA ASP A 10 13.50 -20.44 -17.67
C ASP A 10 13.96 -20.45 -16.21
N ALA A 11 14.97 -19.64 -15.87
CA ALA A 11 15.46 -19.51 -14.49
C ALA A 11 14.38 -18.98 -13.52
N MET A 12 13.55 -18.02 -13.97
CA MET A 12 12.45 -17.50 -13.15
C MET A 12 11.33 -18.52 -13.03
N ARG A 13 11.03 -19.28 -14.10
CA ARG A 13 10.05 -20.36 -14.04
C ARG A 13 10.46 -21.42 -13.03
N ALA A 14 11.70 -21.91 -13.11
CA ALA A 14 12.21 -22.94 -12.20
C ALA A 14 12.13 -22.50 -10.74
N TYR A 15 12.49 -21.25 -10.45
CA TYR A 15 12.36 -20.69 -9.11
C TYR A 15 10.90 -20.70 -8.62
N VAL A 16 9.95 -20.27 -9.44
CA VAL A 16 8.53 -20.25 -9.08
C VAL A 16 7.98 -21.67 -8.87
N GLU A 17 8.40 -22.62 -9.69
CA GLU A 17 8.03 -24.03 -9.54
C GLU A 17 8.56 -24.61 -8.22
N GLU A 18 9.79 -24.26 -7.82
CA GLU A 18 10.36 -24.64 -6.52
C GLU A 18 9.55 -24.09 -5.34
N GLN A 19 9.10 -22.83 -5.41
CA GLN A 19 8.26 -22.23 -4.36
C GLN A 19 6.93 -22.98 -4.17
N VAL A 20 6.37 -23.53 -5.25
CA VAL A 20 5.16 -24.37 -5.21
C VAL A 20 5.50 -25.76 -4.68
N ALA A 21 6.61 -26.36 -5.14
CA ALA A 21 7.05 -27.69 -4.73
C ALA A 21 7.38 -27.78 -3.23
N ASN A 22 7.89 -26.69 -2.64
CA ASN A 22 8.19 -26.60 -1.20
C ASN A 22 6.91 -26.54 -0.32
N GLY A 23 5.72 -26.61 -0.91
CA GLY A 23 4.45 -26.71 -0.20
C GLY A 23 3.90 -25.39 0.34
N SER A 24 4.61 -24.27 0.12
CA SER A 24 4.16 -22.94 0.54
C SER A 24 2.99 -22.41 -0.31
N TYR A 25 2.83 -22.93 -1.53
CA TYR A 25 1.77 -22.53 -2.46
C TYR A 25 1.24 -23.75 -3.23
N SER A 26 -0.05 -23.78 -3.51
CA SER A 26 -0.70 -24.88 -4.24
C SER A 26 -0.60 -24.71 -5.76
N THR A 27 -0.42 -23.48 -6.25
CA THR A 27 -0.28 -23.17 -7.69
C THR A 27 0.63 -21.98 -7.94
N ILE A 28 1.20 -21.90 -9.14
CA ILE A 28 1.95 -20.73 -9.62
C ILE A 28 1.10 -19.45 -9.54
N SER A 29 -0.18 -19.54 -9.90
CA SER A 29 -1.08 -18.38 -9.83
C SER A 29 -1.34 -17.92 -8.39
N GLU A 30 -1.30 -18.81 -7.41
CA GLU A 30 -1.39 -18.45 -6.00
C GLU A 30 -0.14 -17.69 -5.54
N TYR A 31 1.03 -18.21 -5.88
CA TYR A 31 2.30 -17.54 -5.62
C TYR A 31 2.32 -16.10 -6.17
N PHE A 32 1.94 -15.91 -7.44
CA PHE A 32 1.87 -14.57 -8.03
C PHE A 32 0.84 -13.65 -7.37
N ARG A 33 -0.32 -14.16 -6.96
CA ARG A 33 -1.30 -13.33 -6.24
C ARG A 33 -0.76 -12.87 -4.90
N GLU A 34 -0.01 -13.73 -4.21
CA GLU A 34 0.60 -13.37 -2.95
C GLU A 34 1.70 -12.32 -3.12
N LEU A 35 2.56 -12.46 -4.14
CA LEU A 35 3.53 -11.41 -4.49
C LEU A 35 2.87 -10.06 -4.77
N VAL A 36 1.71 -10.04 -5.45
CA VAL A 36 0.96 -8.79 -5.68
C VAL A 36 0.43 -8.20 -4.36
N ARG A 37 -0.02 -9.03 -3.42
CA ARG A 37 -0.46 -8.54 -2.09
C ARG A 37 0.72 -7.99 -1.30
N GLN A 38 1.86 -8.67 -1.31
CA GLN A 38 3.08 -8.22 -0.65
C GLN A 38 3.59 -6.90 -1.24
N ASP A 39 3.60 -6.75 -2.58
CA ASP A 39 3.97 -5.50 -3.23
C ASP A 39 3.04 -4.35 -2.84
N ARG A 40 1.72 -4.60 -2.79
CA ARG A 40 0.75 -3.62 -2.29
C ARG A 40 1.01 -3.23 -0.84
N GLY A 41 1.32 -4.20 0.02
CA GLY A 41 1.66 -3.97 1.42
C GLY A 41 2.91 -3.10 1.56
N ARG A 42 3.99 -3.45 0.85
CA ARG A 42 5.24 -2.67 0.83
C ARG A 42 5.01 -1.24 0.37
N LYS A 43 4.28 -1.02 -0.73
CA LYS A 43 3.97 0.33 -1.22
C LYS A 43 3.11 1.14 -0.24
N ALA A 44 2.20 0.49 0.47
CA ALA A 44 1.40 1.15 1.50
C ALA A 44 2.28 1.58 2.69
N GLN A 45 3.22 0.73 3.09
CA GLN A 45 4.20 1.03 4.13
C GLN A 45 5.11 2.20 3.73
N GLU A 46 5.70 2.16 2.54
CA GLU A 46 6.53 3.24 2.00
C GLU A 46 5.78 4.58 1.97
N ARG A 47 4.49 4.55 1.58
CA ARG A 47 3.64 5.75 1.59
C ARG A 47 3.40 6.26 3.01
N LEU A 48 3.13 5.37 3.97
CA LEU A 48 2.93 5.76 5.36
C LEU A 48 4.19 6.41 5.93
N GLU A 49 5.35 5.82 5.69
CA GLU A 49 6.64 6.37 6.13
C GLU A 49 6.91 7.75 5.54
N ALA A 50 6.63 7.94 4.24
CA ALA A 50 6.74 9.25 3.62
C ALA A 50 5.85 10.32 4.28
N LEU A 51 4.59 9.98 4.60
CA LEU A 51 3.66 10.90 5.29
C LEU A 51 4.10 11.20 6.73
N LEU A 52 4.67 10.21 7.42
CA LEU A 52 5.21 10.43 8.76
C LEU A 52 6.42 11.37 8.73
N LEU A 53 7.33 11.19 7.76
CA LEU A 53 8.46 12.10 7.56
C LEU A 53 8.00 13.52 7.20
N GLU A 54 6.98 13.65 6.34
CA GLU A 54 6.36 14.95 6.03
C GLU A 54 5.80 15.60 7.30
N GLY A 55 5.09 14.85 8.14
CA GLY A 55 4.59 15.33 9.42
C GLY A 55 5.69 15.77 10.37
N LEU A 56 6.79 15.02 10.49
CA LEU A 56 7.95 15.40 11.30
C LEU A 56 8.66 16.64 10.76
N ALA A 57 8.65 16.85 9.44
CA ALA A 57 9.20 18.03 8.79
C ALA A 57 8.23 19.23 8.75
N SER A 58 6.97 19.07 9.20
CA SER A 58 5.92 20.08 9.06
C SER A 58 6.06 21.30 9.99
N GLY A 59 7.06 21.29 10.87
CA GLY A 59 7.32 22.36 11.82
C GLY A 59 7.02 21.94 13.26
N GLN A 60 6.90 22.93 14.14
CA GLN A 60 6.70 22.68 15.56
C GLN A 60 5.25 22.29 15.85
N GLU A 61 5.08 21.27 16.67
CA GLU A 61 3.77 20.82 17.11
C GLU A 61 3.08 21.88 17.98
N THR A 62 1.77 22.05 17.76
CA THR A 62 0.91 22.88 18.60
C THR A 62 -0.22 22.02 19.19
N PRO A 63 -0.68 22.30 20.43
CA PRO A 63 -1.84 21.62 20.98
C PRO A 63 -3.08 21.89 20.14
N ILE A 64 -3.84 20.85 19.80
CA ILE A 64 -5.12 21.02 19.11
C ILE A 64 -6.17 21.58 20.08
N THR A 65 -6.67 22.77 19.77
CA THR A 65 -7.66 23.48 20.59
C THR A 65 -9.08 23.21 20.12
N ALA A 66 -10.07 23.60 20.94
CA ALA A 66 -11.47 23.56 20.54
C ALA A 66 -11.75 24.47 19.33
N GLN A 67 -11.03 25.59 19.20
CA GLN A 67 -11.18 26.51 18.07
C GLN A 67 -10.66 25.88 16.77
N ASP A 68 -9.49 25.22 16.80
CA ASP A 68 -8.95 24.53 15.63
C ASP A 68 -9.95 23.51 15.06
N TRP A 69 -10.64 22.76 15.93
CA TRP A 69 -11.70 21.84 15.52
C TRP A 69 -12.92 22.53 14.89
N GLN A 70 -13.29 23.72 15.37
CA GLN A 70 -14.37 24.50 14.78
C GLN A 70 -13.98 24.99 13.39
N ASP A 71 -12.76 25.51 13.24
CA ASP A 71 -12.24 26.05 11.98
C ASP A 71 -12.08 24.95 10.91
N ILE A 72 -11.60 23.77 11.30
CA ILE A 72 -11.52 22.59 10.41
C ILE A 72 -12.91 22.21 9.89
N ARG A 73 -13.91 22.12 10.78
CA ARG A 73 -15.28 21.73 10.39
C ARG A 73 -15.93 22.79 9.48
N GLN A 74 -15.70 24.06 9.78
CA GLN A 74 -16.22 25.16 8.99
C GLN A 74 -15.62 25.15 7.57
N THR A 75 -14.31 24.96 7.45
CA THR A 75 -13.61 24.82 6.17
C THR A 75 -14.18 23.67 5.33
N VAL A 76 -14.45 22.51 5.95
CA VAL A 76 -15.04 21.37 5.24
C VAL A 76 -16.46 21.67 4.77
N ARG A 77 -17.29 22.32 5.58
CA ARG A 77 -18.66 22.72 5.20
C ARG A 77 -18.68 23.67 4.01
N GLU A 78 -17.80 24.66 4.01
CA GLU A 78 -17.68 25.63 2.91
C GLU A 78 -17.26 24.95 1.59
N ARG A 79 -16.36 23.96 1.65
CA ARG A 79 -15.93 23.18 0.48
C ARG A 79 -16.99 22.23 -0.08
N ILE A 80 -17.94 21.79 0.73
CA ILE A 80 -19.02 20.88 0.31
C ILE A 80 -20.23 21.66 -0.25
N THR A 81 -20.39 22.92 0.14
CA THR A 81 -21.54 23.74 -0.26
C THR A 81 -21.30 24.51 -1.57
N ASN A 82 -20.04 24.64 -2.00
CA ASN A 82 -19.63 25.10 -3.35
C ASN A 82 -19.44 23.91 -4.30
#